data_AF-A0A1I2VGW0-F1
#
_entry.id   AF-A0A1I2VGW0-F1
#
_cell.length_a   1.000
_cell.length_b   1.000
_cell.length_c   1.000
_cell.angle_alpha   90.00
_cell.angle_beta   90.00
_cell.angle_gamma   90.00
#
_symmetry.space_group_name_H-M   'P 1'
#
loop_
_entity.id
_entity.type
_entity.pdbx_description
1 polymer ?
#
loop_
_entity_poly.entity_id
_entity_poly.type
_entity_poly.pdbx_seq_one_letter_code
_entity_poly.pdbx_strand_id
1 'polypeptide(L)'
;MKSLAVKVFDSNNIEIYPDGDSRRLFLNFNKEKMVNASLLAFEFPEKNINDFIKDKQVIAFMERLGEETGRPVLVKEYWGFEYSIWMHRALAFKFAAWLTLDFELWLYDVAENMLLAETDYPDTEPSEEGNNNQIDD
;
A
#
# COMPACT_ATOMS: atom_id res chain seq x y z
N MET A 1 -5.61 12.69 15.48
CA MET A 1 -5.14 12.25 14.14
C MET A 1 -6.33 12.35 13.20
N LYS A 2 -6.23 13.05 12.05
CA LYS A 2 -7.37 13.17 11.12
C LYS A 2 -7.61 11.79 10.50
N SER A 3 -8.83 11.27 10.60
CA SER A 3 -9.18 10.05 9.88
C SER A 3 -9.09 10.31 8.39
N LEU A 4 -8.33 9.48 7.68
CA LEU A 4 -8.28 9.52 6.23
C LEU A 4 -9.68 9.23 5.67
N ALA A 5 -10.17 10.05 4.74
CA ALA A 5 -11.41 9.72 4.05
C ALA A 5 -11.11 8.75 2.90
N VAL A 6 -11.61 7.52 3.02
CA VAL A 6 -11.56 6.51 1.96
C VAL A 6 -12.95 6.39 1.34
N LYS A 7 -13.04 6.53 0.03
CA LYS A 7 -14.27 6.27 -0.73
C LYS A 7 -14.02 5.10 -1.67
N VAL A 8 -14.71 4.00 -1.42
CA VAL A 8 -14.69 2.81 -2.30
C VAL A 8 -15.92 2.88 -3.19
N PHE A 9 -15.72 3.04 -4.49
CA PHE A 9 -16.82 3.01 -5.47
C PHE A 9 -17.11 1.58 -5.89
N ASP A 10 -16.05 0.82 -6.20
CA ASP A 10 -16.10 -0.60 -6.54
C ASP A 10 -14.73 -1.27 -6.32
N SER A 11 -14.62 -2.56 -6.68
CA SER A 11 -13.40 -3.36 -6.51
C SER A 11 -12.16 -2.91 -7.33
N ASN A 12 -12.34 -1.93 -8.22
CA ASN A 12 -11.33 -1.37 -9.10
C ASN A 12 -11.19 0.15 -8.98
N ASN A 13 -12.01 0.83 -8.17
CA ASN A 13 -12.00 2.28 -8.06
C ASN A 13 -12.08 2.70 -6.60
N ILE A 14 -10.96 3.19 -6.07
CA ILE A 14 -10.83 3.65 -4.68
C ILE A 14 -10.24 5.06 -4.69
N GLU A 15 -10.87 5.99 -3.98
CA GLU A 15 -10.32 7.31 -3.68
C GLU A 15 -9.87 7.37 -2.23
N ILE A 16 -8.69 7.96 -2.04
CA ILE A 16 -8.06 8.20 -0.74
C ILE A 16 -7.81 9.70 -0.65
N TYR A 17 -8.24 10.34 0.44
CA TYR A 17 -8.01 11.75 0.72
C TYR A 17 -7.09 11.90 1.94
N PRO A 18 -5.76 11.96 1.75
CA PRO A 18 -4.79 11.85 2.85
C PRO A 18 -4.85 13.00 3.85
N ASP A 19 -5.18 14.21 3.40
CA ASP A 19 -5.31 15.41 4.24
C ASP A 19 -6.75 15.69 4.71
N GLY A 20 -7.68 14.86 4.25
CA GLY A 20 -9.11 14.90 4.51
C GLY A 20 -9.94 15.71 3.51
N ASP A 21 -9.36 16.47 2.56
CA ASP A 21 -10.19 17.28 1.65
C ASP A 21 -9.54 17.75 0.33
N SER A 22 -8.23 18.04 0.28
CA SER A 22 -7.68 18.89 -0.78
C SER A 22 -7.22 18.15 -2.04
N ARG A 23 -6.58 16.99 -1.89
CA ARG A 23 -6.07 16.20 -3.02
C ARG A 23 -6.39 14.73 -2.84
N ARG A 24 -6.96 14.10 -3.87
CA ARG A 24 -7.26 12.66 -3.87
C ARG A 24 -6.15 11.87 -4.54
N LEU A 25 -5.88 10.70 -3.98
CA LEU A 25 -5.17 9.62 -4.63
C LEU A 25 -6.23 8.66 -5.20
N PHE A 26 -6.32 8.58 -6.53
CA PHE A 26 -7.28 7.72 -7.21
C PHE A 26 -6.62 6.40 -7.65
N LEU A 27 -6.92 5.33 -6.92
CA LEU A 27 -6.47 3.97 -7.23
C LEU A 27 -7.46 3.33 -8.20
N ASN A 28 -7.16 3.45 -9.50
CA ASN A 28 -7.87 2.79 -10.58
C ASN A 28 -7.13 1.51 -11.00
N PHE A 29 -7.79 0.36 -10.87
CA PHE A 29 -7.19 -0.95 -11.16
C PHE A 29 -7.61 -1.50 -12.53
N ASN A 30 -6.64 -2.04 -13.29
CA ASN A 30 -6.94 -2.84 -14.47
C ASN A 30 -7.30 -4.30 -14.11
N LYS A 31 -7.56 -5.13 -15.14
CA LYS A 31 -7.89 -6.56 -14.97
C LYS A 31 -6.78 -7.37 -14.29
N GLU A 32 -5.53 -6.95 -14.43
CA GLU A 32 -4.36 -7.56 -13.79
C GLU A 32 -4.11 -7.03 -12.38
N LYS A 33 -5.00 -6.16 -11.88
CA LYS A 33 -4.92 -5.50 -10.58
C LYS A 33 -3.64 -4.63 -10.44
N MET A 34 -3.17 -4.06 -11.55
CA MET A 34 -2.22 -2.95 -11.57
C MET A 34 -2.95 -1.62 -11.45
N VAL A 35 -2.30 -0.60 -10.90
CA VAL A 35 -2.86 0.73 -10.67
C VAL A 35 -2.43 1.69 -11.79
N ASN A 36 -3.36 2.48 -12.31
CA ASN A 36 -3.05 3.55 -13.27
C ASN A 36 -2.31 4.70 -12.57
N ALA A 37 -0.99 4.77 -12.75
CA ALA A 37 -0.14 5.79 -12.14
C ALA A 37 -0.37 7.19 -12.72
N SER A 38 -0.76 7.27 -14.00
CA SER A 38 -1.10 8.56 -14.62
C SER A 38 -2.32 9.20 -13.96
N LEU A 39 -3.35 8.40 -13.64
CA LEU A 39 -4.51 8.87 -12.88
C LEU A 39 -4.18 9.14 -11.41
N LEU A 40 -3.32 8.33 -10.80
CA LEU A 40 -2.89 8.51 -9.41
C LEU A 40 -2.15 9.85 -9.19
N ALA A 41 -1.36 10.29 -10.17
CA ALA A 41 -0.63 11.55 -10.14
C ALA A 41 -1.43 12.76 -10.66
N PHE A 42 -2.68 12.57 -11.08
CA PHE A 42 -3.46 13.60 -11.78
C PHE A 42 -3.58 14.92 -11.00
N GLU A 43 -3.69 14.85 -9.68
CA GLU A 43 -3.80 16.02 -8.79
C GLU A 43 -2.46 16.54 -8.27
N PHE A 44 -1.35 16.03 -8.81
CA PHE A 44 0.02 16.39 -8.43
C PHE A 44 0.82 16.80 -9.67
N PRO A 45 0.41 17.86 -10.41
CA PRO A 45 1.05 18.27 -11.66
C PRO A 45 2.53 18.67 -11.51
N GLU A 46 2.96 19.01 -10.29
CA GLU A 46 4.34 19.31 -9.94
C GLU A 46 5.25 18.06 -9.80
N LYS A 47 4.65 16.86 -9.78
CA LYS A 47 5.33 15.58 -9.56
C LYS A 47 5.41 14.76 -10.85
N ASN A 48 6.59 14.71 -11.47
CA ASN A 48 6.79 13.93 -12.69
C ASN A 48 7.05 12.45 -12.38
N ILE A 49 6.24 11.55 -12.95
CA ILE A 49 6.43 10.09 -12.81
C ILE A 49 7.84 9.66 -13.23
N ASN A 50 8.44 10.31 -14.24
CA ASN A 50 9.78 9.97 -14.71
C ASN A 50 10.86 10.24 -13.66
N ASP A 51 10.68 11.23 -12.79
CA ASP A 51 11.64 11.53 -11.73
C ASP A 51 11.57 10.44 -10.66
N PHE A 52 10.37 9.97 -10.34
CA PHE A 52 10.16 8.85 -9.43
C PHE A 52 10.79 7.55 -9.95
N ILE A 53 10.48 7.12 -11.18
CA ILE A 53 10.96 5.82 -11.70
C ILE A 53 12.46 5.80 -12.03
N LYS A 54 13.12 6.97 -12.12
CA LYS A 54 14.58 7.08 -12.33
C LYS A 54 15.36 7.14 -11.02
N ASP A 55 14.69 7.30 -9.88
CA ASP A 55 15.34 7.25 -8.59
C ASP A 55 15.98 5.87 -8.36
N LYS A 56 17.21 5.84 -7.83
CA LYS A 56 17.99 4.60 -7.68
C LYS A 56 17.33 3.63 -6.70
N GLN A 57 16.72 4.13 -5.64
CA GLN A 57 16.03 3.30 -4.66
C GLN A 57 14.74 2.74 -5.25
N VAL A 58 14.04 3.52 -6.08
CA VAL A 58 12.85 3.04 -6.80
C VAL A 58 13.21 1.97 -7.84
N ILE A 59 14.32 2.14 -8.57
CA ILE A 59 14.82 1.11 -9.51
C ILE A 59 15.10 -0.21 -8.77
N ALA A 60 15.89 -0.16 -7.70
CA ALA A 60 16.21 -1.36 -6.90
C ALA A 60 14.94 -2.00 -6.29
N PHE A 61 13.98 -1.18 -5.86
CA PHE A 61 12.68 -1.67 -5.39
C PHE A 61 11.90 -2.39 -6.50
N MET A 62 11.86 -1.84 -7.72
CA MET A 62 11.17 -2.46 -8.86
C MET A 62 11.81 -3.79 -9.26
N GLU A 63 13.15 -3.87 -9.28
CA GLU A 63 13.90 -5.10 -9.57
C GLU A 63 13.54 -6.19 -8.55
N ARG A 64 13.67 -5.89 -7.25
CA ARG A 64 13.35 -6.84 -6.18
C ARG A 64 11.88 -7.29 -6.21
N LEU A 65 10.95 -6.34 -6.39
CA LEU A 65 9.53 -6.65 -6.45
C LEU A 65 9.20 -7.51 -7.69
N GLY A 66 9.89 -7.29 -8.80
CA GLY A 66 9.75 -8.10 -10.01
C GLY A 66 10.23 -9.53 -9.81
N GLU A 67 11.39 -9.71 -9.16
CA GLU A 67 11.93 -11.02 -8.78
C GLU A 67 10.98 -11.79 -7.85
N GLU A 68 10.45 -11.12 -6.84
CA GLU A 68 9.56 -11.73 -5.84
C GLU A 68 8.21 -12.15 -6.44
N THR A 69 7.64 -11.31 -7.31
CA THR A 69 6.28 -11.55 -7.85
C THR A 69 6.28 -12.35 -9.14
N GLY A 70 7.41 -12.42 -9.86
CA GLY A 70 7.50 -13.00 -11.21
C GLY A 70 6.62 -12.28 -12.23
N ARG A 71 6.26 -11.01 -11.99
CA ARG A 71 5.31 -10.23 -12.81
C ARG A 71 5.87 -8.85 -13.17
N PRO A 72 5.38 -8.22 -14.26
CA PRO A 72 5.71 -6.84 -14.55
C PRO A 72 5.33 -5.89 -13.42
N VAL A 73 6.27 -5.04 -13.01
CA VAL A 73 6.07 -4.05 -11.95
C VAL A 73 5.66 -2.69 -12.50
N LEU A 74 6.09 -2.36 -13.72
CA LEU A 74 5.80 -1.13 -14.43
C LEU A 74 5.50 -1.46 -15.89
N VAL A 75 4.34 -1.08 -16.38
CA VAL A 75 3.90 -1.32 -17.76
C VAL A 75 3.48 0.00 -18.38
N LYS A 76 3.93 0.26 -19.60
CA LYS A 76 3.46 1.39 -20.40
C LYS A 76 2.53 0.86 -21.48
N GLU A 77 1.27 1.25 -21.41
CA GLU A 77 0.24 0.80 -22.33
C GLU A 77 -0.17 1.96 -23.24
N TYR A 78 -0.27 1.71 -24.54
CA TYR A 78 -0.53 2.72 -25.55
C TYR A 78 -1.95 2.58 -26.11
N TRP A 79 -2.61 3.72 -26.33
CA TRP A 79 -3.92 3.82 -26.94
C TRP A 79 -3.87 4.91 -28.03
N GLY A 80 -3.49 4.51 -29.25
CA GLY A 80 -3.21 5.46 -30.33
C GLY A 80 -1.95 6.28 -30.05
N PHE A 81 -2.09 7.60 -29.95
CA PHE A 81 -1.00 8.53 -29.62
C PHE A 81 -0.84 8.79 -28.11
N GLU A 82 -1.77 8.29 -27.30
CA GLU A 82 -1.74 8.46 -25.84
C GLU A 82 -1.20 7.19 -25.16
N TYR A 83 -0.78 7.33 -23.91
CA TYR A 83 -0.35 6.18 -23.10
C TYR A 83 -0.73 6.36 -21.63
N SER A 84 -0.92 5.24 -20.95
CA SER A 84 -1.03 5.16 -19.49
C SER A 84 0.15 4.38 -18.93
N ILE A 85 0.60 4.78 -17.74
CA ILE A 85 1.59 4.05 -16.97
C ILE A 85 0.85 3.24 -15.91
N TRP A 86 1.08 1.94 -15.87
CA TRP A 86 0.49 1.01 -14.93
C TRP A 86 1.57 0.50 -13.97
N MET A 87 1.28 0.51 -12.67
CA MET A 87 2.19 0.06 -11.62
C MET A 87 1.61 -1.13 -10.86
N HIS A 88 2.45 -2.09 -10.51
CA HIS A 88 2.11 -3.07 -9.49
C HIS A 88 1.70 -2.37 -8.20
N ARG A 89 0.75 -2.93 -7.45
CA ARG A 89 0.13 -2.28 -6.27
C ARG A 89 1.14 -1.77 -5.25
N ALA A 90 2.16 -2.58 -4.95
CA ALA A 90 3.24 -2.19 -4.03
C ALA A 90 4.07 -0.99 -4.54
N LEU A 91 4.36 -0.95 -5.86
CA LEU A 91 5.02 0.22 -6.46
C LEU A 91 4.09 1.44 -6.44
N ALA A 92 2.79 1.26 -6.68
CA ALA A 92 1.80 2.32 -6.65
C ALA A 92 1.67 2.95 -5.25
N PHE A 93 1.74 2.15 -4.17
CA PHE A 93 1.78 2.69 -2.81
C PHE A 93 3.07 3.45 -2.51
N LYS A 94 4.22 2.94 -2.96
CA LYS A 94 5.49 3.69 -2.87
C LYS A 94 5.42 5.01 -3.64
N PHE A 95 4.76 5.01 -4.80
CA PHE A 95 4.55 6.21 -5.60
C PHE A 95 3.59 7.19 -4.92
N ALA A 96 2.46 6.72 -4.37
CA ALA A 96 1.53 7.54 -3.62
C ALA A 96 2.18 8.23 -2.40
N ALA A 97 3.05 7.52 -1.67
CA ALA A 97 3.84 8.10 -0.57
C ALA A 97 4.79 9.21 -1.07
N TRP A 98 5.38 9.05 -2.26
CA TRP A 98 6.23 10.07 -2.87
C TRP A 98 5.43 11.30 -3.39
N LEU A 99 4.16 11.10 -3.77
CA LEU A 99 3.28 12.18 -4.21
C LEU A 99 2.89 13.11 -3.04
N THR A 100 2.60 12.54 -1.86
CA THR A 100 2.20 13.32 -0.68
C THR A 100 2.64 12.70 0.64
N LEU A 101 3.25 13.54 1.49
CA LEU A 101 3.73 13.17 2.82
C LEU A 101 2.60 12.74 3.74
N ASP A 102 1.39 13.29 3.59
CA ASP A 102 0.24 12.89 4.40
C ASP A 102 -0.13 11.42 4.18
N PHE A 103 0.01 10.93 2.94
CA PHE A 103 -0.20 9.50 2.65
C PHE A 103 0.94 8.65 3.17
N GLU A 104 2.18 9.13 3.10
CA GLU A 104 3.33 8.42 3.66
C GLU A 104 3.19 8.24 5.18
N LEU A 105 2.86 9.31 5.91
CA LEU A 105 2.64 9.25 7.36
C LEU A 105 1.46 8.34 7.70
N TRP A 106 0.36 8.43 6.95
CA TRP A 106 -0.77 7.51 7.14
C TRP A 106 -0.37 6.04 6.94
N LEU A 107 0.49 5.73 5.97
CA LEU A 107 0.97 4.37 5.75
C LEU A 107 1.79 3.87 6.95
N TYR A 108 2.60 4.74 7.56
CA TYR A 108 3.33 4.41 8.80
C TYR A 108 2.38 4.21 9.98
N ASP A 109 1.36 5.05 10.14
CA ASP A 109 0.34 4.88 11.19
C ASP A 109 -0.41 3.54 11.02
N VAL A 110 -0.73 3.12 9.79
CA VAL A 110 -1.35 1.82 9.53
C VAL A 110 -0.41 0.68 9.95
N ALA A 111 0.86 0.75 9.60
CA ALA A 111 1.85 -0.26 9.99
C ALA A 111 2.03 -0.32 11.51
N GLU A 112 2.11 0.84 12.19
CA GLU A 112 2.21 0.92 13.65
C GLU A 112 0.97 0.33 14.33
N ASN A 113 -0.23 0.66 13.86
CA ASN A 113 -1.47 0.10 14.39
C ASN A 113 -1.54 -1.42 14.21
N MET A 114 -1.04 -1.96 13.09
CA MET A 114 -0.95 -3.41 12.89
C MET A 114 0.01 -4.06 13.89
N LEU A 115 1.18 -3.47 14.11
CA LEU A 115 2.16 -3.96 15.08
C LEU A 115 1.62 -3.92 16.52
N LEU A 116 0.95 -2.84 16.91
CA LEU A 116 0.36 -2.69 18.24
C LEU A 116 -0.85 -3.61 18.44
N ALA A 117 -1.68 -3.80 17.41
CA ALA A 117 -2.79 -4.75 17.47
C ALA A 117 -2.33 -6.21 17.62
N GLU A 118 -1.16 -6.56 17.07
CA GLU A 118 -0.53 -7.88 17.28
C GLU A 118 0.05 -8.06 18.70
N THR A 119 0.29 -6.98 19.45
CA THR A 119 0.78 -7.06 20.84
C THR A 119 -0.31 -7.25 21.90
N ASP A 120 -1.59 -7.24 21.51
CA ASP A 120 -2.72 -7.47 22.43
C ASP A 120 -3.13 -8.96 22.45
N TYR A 121 -2.13 -9.86 22.46
CA TYR A 121 -2.37 -11.27 22.78
C TYR A 121 -2.68 -11.32 24.29
N PRO A 122 -3.89 -11.74 24.71
CA PRO A 122 -4.09 -12.03 26.12
C PRO A 122 -3.04 -13.07 26.49
N ASP A 123 -2.22 -12.77 27.50
CA ASP A 123 -1.32 -13.74 28.11
C ASP A 123 -2.11 -15.04 28.28
N THR A 124 -1.84 -16.02 27.43
CA THR A 124 -2.29 -17.37 27.67
C THR A 124 -1.53 -17.78 28.92
N GLU A 125 -2.19 -17.68 30.08
CA GLU A 125 -1.72 -18.34 31.28
C GLU A 125 -1.35 -19.77 30.89
N PRO A 126 -0.12 -20.23 31.15
CA PRO A 126 0.23 -21.61 30.88
C PRO A 126 -0.75 -22.47 31.65
N SER A 127 -1.46 -23.35 30.93
CA SER A 127 -2.32 -24.35 31.53
C SER A 127 -1.50 -25.10 32.59
N GLU A 128 -1.88 -24.97 33.85
CA GLU A 128 -1.32 -25.77 34.93
C GLU A 128 -1.68 -27.25 34.69
N GLU A 129 -0.84 -27.96 33.94
CA GLU A 129 -0.70 -29.41 34.07
C GLU A 129 0.04 -29.68 35.38
N GLY A 130 -0.69 -29.59 36.49
CA GLY A 130 -0.27 -30.04 37.81
C GLY A 130 -0.84 -31.41 38.12
N ASN A 131 -0.22 -32.46 37.59
CA ASN A 131 -0.31 -33.81 38.15
C ASN A 131 -0.05 -33.75 39.67
N ASN A 132 -0.92 -34.36 40.48
CA ASN A 132 -0.48 -35.03 41.69
C ASN A 132 -1.43 -36.19 42.03
N ASN A 133 -0.90 -37.39 41.83
CA ASN A 133 -1.34 -38.62 42.47
C ASN A 133 -1.48 -38.39 43.98
N GLN A 134 -2.64 -38.73 44.53
CA GLN A 134 -2.72 -39.10 45.94
C GLN A 134 -3.40 -40.48 46.02
N ILE A 135 -2.53 -41.48 46.12
CA ILE A 135 -2.82 -42.74 46.82
C ILE A 135 -2.92 -42.35 48.29
N ASP A 136 -3.98 -42.74 48.98
CA ASP A 136 -3.97 -43.07 50.41
C ASP A 136 -5.19 -43.97 50.71
N ASP A 137 -4.87 -45.21 51.10
CA ASP A 137 -5.56 -46.29 51.84
C ASP A 137 -7.00 -46.75 51.50
#